data_AF-E0DII8-F1
#
_entry.id   AF-E0DII8-F1
#
_cell.length_a   1.000
_cell.length_b   1.000
_cell.length_c   1.000
_cell.angle_alpha   90.00
_cell.angle_beta   90.00
_cell.angle_gamma   90.00
#
_symmetry.space_group_name_H-M   'P 1'
#
loop_
_entity.id
_entity.type
_entity.pdbx_description
1 polymer ?
#
loop_
_entity_poly.entity_id
_entity_poly.type
_entity_poly.pdbx_seq_one_letter_code
_entity_poly.pdbx_strand_id
1 'polypeptide(L)'
;MVPELVLADRVLALHDQLLTEKDIHAFLLDTAKFLGGKPIEMYGPGIRFRWLIGDRIIEMRVGMRGGQHLLTVRSFDRKLIMDTYEYSSLNQWLPDLCPPLYLWSALLGPAPKNGWWWPGFPVVTTWDIFAVTIGRMLQHLPTDIALTPPKWRVGLAYLWNIGAIPSGFGGVCVSGERDGLGIDAGAVGMNLLIPRTHLDAGLVNVTDVIAGMTPGHLLSGVEHFDVEGFDSCPVTPGYDGPQATGVPRPGITLDELRAIIMTEVPPATPAPLSPLGTMPPQIALTIPQAIDAIVDAVTHERFETIQVSKSPQVGVDSLQVIDYARQLCDALTDRFGFPIGLAASSDHHFMRIFQIGGVGVQVTNARDEVAVVINQLDTILRETYC
;
A
#
# COMPACT_ATOMS: atom_id res chain seq x y z
N MET A 1 26.45 -9.54 -4.27
CA MET A 1 25.43 -8.68 -4.90
C MET A 1 24.30 -8.52 -3.91
N VAL A 2 23.86 -7.30 -3.63
CA VAL A 2 22.79 -7.01 -2.66
C VAL A 2 21.48 -6.82 -3.45
N PRO A 3 20.53 -7.77 -3.39
CA PRO A 3 19.32 -7.74 -4.23
C PRO A 3 18.54 -6.42 -4.16
N GLU A 4 18.49 -5.82 -2.97
CA GLU A 4 17.79 -4.58 -2.68
C GLU A 4 18.30 -3.41 -3.52
N LEU A 5 19.63 -3.27 -3.62
CA LEU A 5 20.24 -2.18 -4.39
C LEU A 5 20.01 -2.37 -5.89
N VAL A 6 20.10 -3.61 -6.37
CA VAL A 6 19.84 -3.95 -7.78
C VAL A 6 18.39 -3.63 -8.15
N LEU A 7 17.43 -3.96 -7.28
CA LEU A 7 16.02 -3.64 -7.53
C LEU A 7 15.75 -2.13 -7.43
N ALA A 8 16.41 -1.41 -6.53
CA ALA A 8 16.34 0.05 -6.46
C ALA A 8 16.79 0.68 -7.78
N ASP A 9 17.89 0.21 -8.36
CA ASP A 9 18.39 0.70 -9.65
C ASP A 9 17.42 0.41 -10.79
N ARG A 10 16.85 -0.80 -10.81
CA ARG A 10 15.86 -1.20 -11.83
C ARG A 10 14.60 -0.35 -11.76
N VAL A 11 14.12 -0.02 -10.56
CA VAL A 11 12.94 0.84 -10.38
C VAL A 11 13.24 2.28 -10.77
N LEU A 12 14.38 2.83 -10.34
CA LEU A 12 14.79 4.19 -10.71
C LEU A 12 14.97 4.35 -12.22
N ALA A 13 15.39 3.32 -12.94
CA ALA A 13 15.52 3.34 -14.40
C ALA A 13 14.19 3.49 -15.17
N LEU A 14 13.04 3.42 -14.49
CA LEU A 14 11.71 3.55 -15.11
C LEU A 14 11.19 5.00 -15.14
N HIS A 15 11.98 5.99 -14.76
CA HIS A 15 11.49 7.31 -14.37
C HIS A 15 10.78 8.16 -15.42
N ASP A 16 10.99 7.89 -16.71
CA ASP A 16 10.29 8.58 -17.81
C ASP A 16 9.29 7.66 -18.54
N GLN A 17 8.95 6.51 -17.96
CA GLN A 17 8.12 5.51 -18.60
C GLN A 17 6.68 5.57 -18.11
N LEU A 18 5.74 5.68 -19.05
CA LEU A 18 4.33 5.41 -18.78
C LEU A 18 4.13 3.90 -18.62
N LEU A 19 4.00 3.45 -17.37
CA LEU A 19 3.85 2.04 -17.05
C LEU A 19 2.41 1.58 -17.29
N THR A 20 2.22 0.61 -18.18
CA THR A 20 0.94 -0.09 -18.34
C THR A 20 0.81 -1.25 -17.34
N GLU A 21 -0.39 -1.81 -17.16
CA GLU A 21 -0.59 -3.06 -16.39
C GLU A 21 0.36 -4.17 -16.85
N LYS A 22 0.58 -4.28 -18.16
CA LYS A 22 1.45 -5.31 -18.75
C LYS A 22 2.92 -5.10 -18.38
N ASP A 23 3.38 -3.85 -18.38
CA ASP A 23 4.77 -3.51 -18.00
C ASP A 23 5.00 -3.78 -16.52
N ILE A 24 4.03 -3.43 -15.66
CA ILE A 24 4.03 -3.75 -14.23
C ILE A 24 4.09 -5.25 -14.01
N HIS A 25 3.25 -6.03 -14.70
CA HIS A 25 3.29 -7.49 -14.60
C HIS A 25 4.66 -8.02 -15.01
N ALA A 26 5.19 -7.59 -16.16
CA ALA A 26 6.50 -8.03 -16.63
C ALA A 26 7.61 -7.72 -15.62
N PHE A 27 7.61 -6.52 -15.04
CA PHE A 27 8.56 -6.10 -14.02
C PHE A 27 8.48 -6.96 -12.74
N LEU A 28 7.27 -7.21 -12.25
CA LEU A 28 7.05 -8.06 -11.07
C LEU A 28 7.49 -9.50 -11.34
N LEU A 29 7.22 -10.03 -12.53
CA LEU A 29 7.62 -11.38 -12.90
C LEU A 29 9.14 -11.52 -13.04
N ASP A 30 9.82 -10.52 -13.59
CA ASP A 30 11.29 -10.50 -13.65
C ASP A 30 11.90 -10.35 -12.24
N THR A 31 11.32 -9.49 -11.39
CA THR A 31 11.69 -9.36 -9.98
C THR A 31 11.59 -10.69 -9.25
N ALA A 32 10.48 -11.42 -9.42
CA ALA A 32 10.31 -12.75 -8.85
C ALA A 32 11.37 -13.75 -9.35
N LYS A 33 11.71 -13.71 -10.65
CA LYS A 33 12.77 -14.55 -11.20
C LYS A 33 14.13 -14.20 -10.60
N PHE A 34 14.43 -12.92 -10.43
CA PHE A 34 15.66 -12.42 -9.82
C PHE A 34 15.79 -12.81 -8.34
N LEU A 35 14.70 -12.72 -7.59
CA LEU A 35 14.63 -13.09 -6.16
C LEU A 35 14.46 -14.60 -5.93
N GLY A 36 14.33 -15.40 -6.99
CA GLY A 36 14.26 -16.86 -6.93
C GLY A 36 12.86 -17.45 -6.70
N GLY A 37 11.80 -16.64 -6.71
CA GLY A 37 10.43 -17.11 -6.51
C GLY A 37 9.39 -16.00 -6.53
N LYS A 38 8.11 -16.40 -6.54
CA LYS A 38 6.98 -15.47 -6.36
C LYS A 38 7.00 -14.87 -4.94
N PRO A 39 6.31 -13.75 -4.70
CA PRO A 39 6.22 -13.18 -3.34
C PRO A 39 5.55 -14.19 -2.40
N ILE A 40 5.79 -14.04 -1.11
CA ILE A 40 5.12 -14.85 -0.08
C ILE A 40 3.71 -14.33 0.20
N GLU A 41 3.48 -13.03 0.04
CA GLU A 41 2.26 -12.33 0.43
C GLU A 41 1.98 -11.17 -0.53
N MET A 42 0.70 -10.87 -0.72
CA MET A 42 0.21 -9.64 -1.32
C MET A 42 -0.85 -8.97 -0.43
N TYR A 43 -0.97 -7.65 -0.46
CA TYR A 43 -1.89 -6.93 0.44
C TYR A 43 -2.22 -5.52 -0.08
N GLY A 44 -3.39 -5.00 0.29
CA GLY A 44 -3.97 -3.76 -0.25
C GLY A 44 -4.90 -3.03 0.74
N PRO A 45 -5.56 -1.92 0.35
CA PRO A 45 -5.55 -1.28 -0.96
C PRO A 45 -4.22 -0.67 -1.36
N GLY A 46 -3.99 -0.55 -2.67
CA GLY A 46 -2.71 -0.10 -3.22
C GLY A 46 -1.73 -1.25 -3.17
N ILE A 47 -1.91 -2.20 -4.08
CA ILE A 47 -1.28 -3.50 -4.07
C ILE A 47 0.23 -3.46 -3.80
N ARG A 48 0.63 -4.29 -2.84
CA ARG A 48 2.02 -4.53 -2.47
C ARG A 48 2.31 -6.01 -2.47
N PHE A 49 3.56 -6.37 -2.73
CA PHE A 49 4.05 -7.74 -2.81
C PHE A 49 5.33 -7.87 -1.98
N ARG A 50 5.39 -8.88 -1.11
CA ARG A 50 6.53 -9.07 -0.20
C ARG A 50 7.28 -10.36 -0.46
N TRP A 51 8.61 -10.27 -0.39
CA TRP A 51 9.52 -11.39 -0.32
C TRP A 51 10.27 -11.34 1.01
N LEU A 52 10.47 -12.51 1.62
CA LEU A 52 11.38 -12.68 2.75
C LEU A 52 12.70 -13.27 2.24
N ILE A 53 13.77 -12.47 2.28
CA ILE A 53 15.12 -12.87 1.89
C ILE A 53 16.01 -12.85 3.13
N GLY A 54 16.31 -14.04 3.67
CA GLY A 54 16.92 -14.14 4.99
C GLY A 54 15.97 -13.56 6.05
N ASP A 55 16.46 -12.55 6.80
CA ASP A 55 15.66 -11.82 7.79
C ASP A 55 15.12 -10.47 7.27
N ARG A 56 15.31 -10.18 5.97
CA ARG A 56 14.90 -8.91 5.36
C ARG A 56 13.66 -9.07 4.50
N ILE A 57 12.84 -8.03 4.51
CA ILE A 57 11.72 -7.89 3.60
C ILE A 57 12.18 -7.10 2.38
N ILE A 58 11.76 -7.56 1.21
CA ILE A 58 11.75 -6.78 -0.02
C ILE A 58 10.30 -6.63 -0.43
N GLU A 59 9.86 -5.40 -0.64
CA GLU A 59 8.47 -5.05 -0.92
C GLU A 59 8.39 -4.25 -2.22
N MET A 60 7.63 -4.76 -3.19
CA MET A 60 7.22 -3.98 -4.36
C MET A 60 5.85 -3.36 -4.10
N ARG A 61 5.71 -2.06 -4.36
CA ARG A 61 4.44 -1.34 -4.31
C ARG A 61 4.10 -0.82 -5.69
N VAL A 62 2.82 -0.95 -6.07
CA VAL A 62 2.25 -0.26 -7.22
C VAL A 62 1.38 0.88 -6.72
N GLY A 63 1.73 2.10 -7.10
CA GLY A 63 0.98 3.31 -6.75
C GLY A 63 0.43 4.03 -7.99
N MET A 64 -0.23 5.15 -7.74
CA MET A 64 -0.73 6.06 -8.77
C MET A 64 -0.39 7.49 -8.41
N ARG A 65 0.11 8.26 -9.38
CA ARG A 65 0.37 9.70 -9.25
C ARG A 65 0.00 10.39 -10.55
N GLY A 66 -0.87 11.41 -10.49
CA GLY A 66 -1.29 12.16 -11.69
C GLY A 66 -1.95 11.30 -12.79
N GLY A 67 -2.60 10.19 -12.43
CA GLY A 67 -3.20 9.26 -13.39
C GLY A 67 -2.22 8.27 -14.03
N GLN A 68 -0.99 8.18 -13.53
CA GLN A 68 0.04 7.26 -14.03
C GLN A 68 0.51 6.31 -12.93
N HIS A 69 0.81 5.07 -13.31
CA HIS A 69 1.33 4.07 -12.39
C HIS A 69 2.78 4.36 -12.00
N LEU A 70 3.08 4.15 -10.72
CA LEU A 70 4.44 4.22 -10.19
C LEU A 70 4.81 2.88 -9.55
N LEU A 71 6.08 2.49 -9.68
CA LEU A 71 6.66 1.35 -8.98
C LEU A 71 7.59 1.87 -7.89
N THR A 72 7.44 1.32 -6.69
CA THR A 72 8.36 1.58 -5.58
C THR A 72 8.89 0.25 -5.04
N VAL A 73 10.19 0.16 -4.85
CA VAL A 73 10.83 -0.88 -4.04
C VAL A 73 11.12 -0.34 -2.67
N ARG A 74 10.84 -1.16 -1.64
CA ARG A 74 11.31 -0.96 -0.28
C ARG A 74 12.03 -2.20 0.21
N SER A 75 12.97 -2.02 1.12
CA SER A 75 13.49 -3.13 1.90
C SER A 75 13.81 -2.70 3.32
N PHE A 76 13.56 -3.59 4.26
CA PHE A 76 13.74 -3.32 5.68
C PHE A 76 13.97 -4.61 6.48
N ASP A 77 14.52 -4.46 7.67
CA ASP A 77 14.60 -5.55 8.65
C ASP A 77 13.19 -5.97 9.11
N ARG A 78 12.88 -7.26 8.99
CA ARG A 78 11.56 -7.79 9.33
C ARG A 78 11.24 -7.60 10.81
N LYS A 79 12.16 -7.97 11.70
CA LYS A 79 11.90 -7.97 13.15
C LYS A 79 11.70 -6.56 13.66
N LEU A 80 12.53 -5.65 13.18
CA LEU A 80 12.47 -4.26 13.59
C LEU A 80 11.20 -3.59 13.06
N ILE A 81 10.84 -3.78 11.79
CA ILE A 81 9.71 -3.05 11.19
C ILE A 81 8.39 -3.80 11.34
N MET A 82 8.33 -5.04 10.84
CA MET A 82 7.08 -5.79 10.84
C MET A 82 6.71 -6.28 12.24
N ASP A 83 7.62 -6.99 12.91
CA ASP A 83 7.29 -7.65 14.18
C ASP A 83 7.15 -6.65 15.35
N THR A 84 7.52 -5.38 15.15
CA THR A 84 7.39 -4.31 16.16
C THR A 84 6.33 -3.29 15.76
N TYR A 85 6.58 -2.51 14.69
CA TYR A 85 5.74 -1.35 14.37
C TYR A 85 4.48 -1.73 13.61
N GLU A 86 4.60 -2.54 12.56
CA GLU A 86 3.42 -3.01 11.81
C GLU A 86 2.53 -3.88 12.70
N TYR A 87 3.14 -4.77 13.51
CA TYR A 87 2.42 -5.56 14.51
C TYR A 87 1.65 -4.68 15.48
N SER A 88 2.32 -3.70 16.10
CA SER A 88 1.66 -2.82 17.05
C SER A 88 0.56 -1.99 16.39
N SER A 89 0.82 -1.46 15.18
CA SER A 89 -0.14 -0.67 14.42
C SER A 89 -1.42 -1.45 14.14
N LEU A 90 -1.31 -2.70 13.69
CA LEU A 90 -2.47 -3.51 13.32
C LEU A 90 -3.13 -4.21 14.51
N ASN A 91 -2.35 -4.69 15.49
CA ASN A 91 -2.88 -5.37 16.66
C ASN A 91 -3.57 -4.40 17.63
N GLN A 92 -3.11 -3.16 17.71
CA GLN A 92 -3.74 -2.10 18.53
C GLN A 92 -4.65 -1.21 17.69
N TRP A 93 -4.90 -1.58 16.43
CA TRP A 93 -5.70 -0.77 15.54
C TRP A 93 -7.13 -0.63 16.07
N LEU A 94 -7.52 0.61 16.31
CA LEU A 94 -8.90 0.98 16.57
C LEU A 94 -9.42 1.70 15.33
N PRO A 95 -10.52 1.24 14.72
CA PRO A 95 -11.01 1.82 13.47
C PRO A 95 -11.32 3.32 13.54
N ASP A 96 -11.56 3.85 14.74
CA ASP A 96 -11.89 5.26 14.98
C ASP A 96 -10.67 6.19 15.14
N LEU A 97 -9.44 5.66 15.23
CA LEU A 97 -8.24 6.46 15.56
C LEU A 97 -7.33 6.77 14.37
N CYS A 98 -7.12 5.81 13.47
CA CYS A 98 -6.34 5.98 12.24
C CYS A 98 -6.71 4.88 11.25
N PRO A 99 -6.57 5.04 9.92
CA PRO A 99 -6.69 3.91 9.00
C PRO A 99 -5.48 2.96 9.16
N PRO A 100 -5.65 1.64 9.02
CA PRO A 100 -4.55 0.69 9.18
C PRO A 100 -3.62 0.77 7.95
N LEU A 101 -2.38 0.29 8.10
CA LEU A 101 -1.38 0.29 7.03
C LEU A 101 -1.85 -0.40 5.74
N TYR A 102 -2.70 -1.40 5.91
CA TYR A 102 -3.46 -2.07 4.86
C TYR A 102 -4.73 -2.66 5.46
N LEU A 103 -5.71 -2.95 4.59
CA LEU A 103 -6.99 -3.51 5.00
C LEU A 103 -7.12 -4.99 4.66
N TRP A 104 -6.28 -5.53 3.79
CA TRP A 104 -6.35 -6.96 3.49
C TRP A 104 -4.99 -7.53 3.09
N SER A 105 -4.76 -8.81 3.40
CA SER A 105 -3.63 -9.60 2.92
C SER A 105 -4.05 -10.97 2.41
N ALA A 106 -3.23 -11.54 1.54
CA ALA A 106 -3.36 -12.90 1.03
C ALA A 106 -1.99 -13.53 0.77
N LEU A 107 -1.84 -14.79 1.16
CA LEU A 107 -0.66 -15.61 1.00
C LEU A 107 -0.61 -16.17 -0.40
N LEU A 108 0.54 -15.96 -1.03
CA LEU A 108 0.86 -16.59 -2.29
C LEU A 108 1.66 -17.87 -2.07
N GLY A 109 2.35 -18.01 -0.93
CA GLY A 109 3.12 -19.20 -0.57
C GLY A 109 2.81 -19.67 0.85
N PRO A 110 3.41 -20.78 1.30
CA PRO A 110 3.29 -21.18 2.70
C PRO A 110 3.87 -20.09 3.61
N ALA A 111 3.17 -19.80 4.70
CA ALA A 111 3.64 -18.86 5.71
C ALA A 111 5.02 -19.27 6.24
N PRO A 112 5.95 -18.33 6.45
CA PRO A 112 7.24 -18.63 7.06
C PRO A 112 7.07 -19.25 8.45
N LYS A 113 7.81 -20.33 8.72
CA LYS A 113 7.71 -21.10 9.99
C LYS A 113 8.15 -20.32 11.25
N ASN A 114 8.79 -19.16 11.08
CA ASN A 114 9.49 -18.43 12.13
C ASN A 114 8.63 -17.28 12.68
N GLY A 115 7.49 -17.60 13.29
CA GLY A 115 6.64 -16.60 13.96
C GLY A 115 6.09 -15.51 13.04
N TRP A 116 5.77 -15.86 11.79
CA TRP A 116 5.01 -14.96 10.92
C TRP A 116 3.65 -14.71 11.58
N TRP A 117 3.33 -13.44 11.84
CA TRP A 117 2.10 -13.06 12.52
C TRP A 117 1.09 -12.52 11.51
N TRP A 118 -0.19 -12.63 11.86
CA TRP A 118 -1.29 -12.13 11.05
C TRP A 118 -2.05 -11.09 11.86
N PRO A 119 -2.36 -9.93 11.27
CA PRO A 119 -3.40 -9.09 11.82
C PRO A 119 -4.68 -9.93 11.85
N GLY A 120 -5.41 -9.92 12.97
CA GLY A 120 -6.65 -10.68 13.07
C GLY A 120 -7.73 -10.14 12.13
N PHE A 121 -8.98 -10.55 12.35
CA PHE A 121 -10.14 -10.02 11.64
C PHE A 121 -10.83 -8.95 12.49
N PRO A 122 -10.43 -7.66 12.41
CA PRO A 122 -11.05 -6.61 13.22
C PRO A 122 -12.53 -6.48 12.86
N VAL A 123 -13.38 -6.47 13.87
CA VAL A 123 -14.83 -6.36 13.68
C VAL A 123 -15.23 -4.89 13.55
N VAL A 124 -15.91 -4.58 12.44
CA VAL A 124 -16.44 -3.27 12.13
C VAL A 124 -17.89 -3.19 12.59
N THR A 125 -18.24 -2.19 13.41
CA THR A 125 -19.56 -2.13 14.07
C THR A 125 -20.49 -1.02 13.56
N THR A 126 -19.99 -0.08 12.74
CA THR A 126 -20.79 1.03 12.19
C THR A 126 -20.61 1.16 10.68
N TRP A 127 -21.59 1.77 10.01
CA TRP A 127 -21.51 2.07 8.58
C TRP A 127 -20.39 3.05 8.23
N ASP A 128 -20.06 3.98 9.13
CA ASP A 128 -18.97 4.95 8.90
C ASP A 128 -17.61 4.26 8.89
N ILE A 129 -17.38 3.34 9.84
CA ILE A 129 -16.18 2.52 9.85
C ILE A 129 -16.17 1.59 8.63
N PHE A 130 -17.30 0.98 8.27
CA PHE A 130 -17.40 0.13 7.09
C PHE A 130 -16.95 0.87 5.83
N ALA A 131 -17.40 2.12 5.65
CA ALA A 131 -17.09 2.92 4.48
C ALA A 131 -15.57 3.11 4.29
N VAL A 132 -14.85 3.40 5.36
CA VAL A 132 -13.39 3.65 5.31
C VAL A 132 -12.54 2.37 5.38
N THR A 133 -13.18 1.22 5.62
CA THR A 133 -12.53 -0.09 5.74
C THR A 133 -12.99 -1.05 4.64
N ILE A 134 -13.99 -1.90 4.88
CA ILE A 134 -14.49 -2.90 3.93
C ILE A 134 -14.95 -2.24 2.63
N GLY A 135 -15.73 -1.16 2.71
CA GLY A 135 -16.20 -0.42 1.56
C GLY A 135 -15.04 0.08 0.69
N ARG A 136 -14.06 0.76 1.29
CA ARG A 136 -12.84 1.22 0.62
C ARG A 136 -12.02 0.06 0.03
N MET A 137 -11.87 -1.04 0.76
CA MET A 137 -11.18 -2.23 0.28
C MET A 137 -11.84 -2.79 -0.98
N LEU A 138 -13.14 -3.07 -0.93
CA LEU A 138 -13.90 -3.63 -2.05
C LEU A 138 -13.93 -2.67 -3.24
N GLN A 139 -13.95 -1.35 -2.99
CA GLN A 139 -13.82 -0.32 -4.03
C GLN A 139 -12.53 -0.46 -4.84
N HIS A 140 -11.40 -0.78 -4.19
CA HIS A 140 -10.09 -0.83 -4.83
C HIS A 140 -9.60 -2.24 -5.19
N LEU A 141 -10.26 -3.28 -4.66
CA LEU A 141 -9.87 -4.67 -4.85
C LEU A 141 -9.73 -5.08 -6.33
N PRO A 142 -10.65 -4.69 -7.25
CA PRO A 142 -10.49 -5.02 -8.67
C PRO A 142 -9.21 -4.44 -9.29
N THR A 143 -8.84 -3.22 -8.90
CA THR A 143 -7.62 -2.55 -9.37
C THR A 143 -6.37 -3.23 -8.82
N ASP A 144 -6.36 -3.64 -7.56
CA ASP A 144 -5.29 -4.43 -6.97
C ASP A 144 -5.11 -5.81 -7.67
N ILE A 145 -6.21 -6.49 -7.98
CA ILE A 145 -6.21 -7.77 -8.71
C ILE A 145 -5.71 -7.59 -10.14
N ALA A 146 -6.12 -6.51 -10.81
CA ALA A 146 -5.68 -6.22 -12.16
C ALA A 146 -4.18 -5.94 -12.26
N LEU A 147 -3.62 -5.26 -11.26
CA LEU A 147 -2.19 -5.00 -11.14
C LEU A 147 -1.38 -6.24 -10.69
N THR A 148 -2.05 -7.27 -10.20
CA THR A 148 -1.43 -8.55 -9.85
C THR A 148 -1.22 -9.41 -11.11
N PRO A 149 0.00 -9.95 -11.34
CA PRO A 149 0.26 -10.87 -12.43
C PRO A 149 -0.72 -12.04 -12.43
N PRO A 150 -1.28 -12.46 -13.58
CA PRO A 150 -2.33 -13.49 -13.64
C PRO A 150 -1.97 -14.80 -12.91
N LYS A 151 -0.71 -15.21 -12.96
CA LYS A 151 -0.21 -16.45 -12.32
C LYS A 151 -0.12 -16.39 -10.79
N TRP A 152 -0.36 -15.21 -10.19
CA TRP A 152 -0.34 -14.98 -8.75
C TRP A 152 -1.72 -14.68 -8.18
N ARG A 153 -2.74 -14.47 -9.03
CA ARG A 153 -4.07 -14.13 -8.56
C ARG A 153 -4.66 -15.27 -7.76
N VAL A 154 -5.30 -14.91 -6.66
CA VAL A 154 -6.09 -15.78 -5.80
C VAL A 154 -7.52 -15.27 -5.79
N GLY A 155 -8.50 -16.15 -5.59
CA GLY A 155 -9.89 -15.74 -5.41
C GLY A 155 -10.03 -15.03 -4.08
N LEU A 156 -10.64 -13.83 -4.09
CA LEU A 156 -10.84 -13.00 -2.91
C LEU A 156 -12.32 -12.62 -2.83
N ALA A 157 -13.02 -13.09 -1.80
CA ALA A 157 -14.44 -12.85 -1.65
C ALA A 157 -14.88 -12.66 -0.19
N TYR A 158 -15.91 -11.84 -0.01
CA TYR A 158 -16.70 -11.77 1.21
C TYR A 158 -17.96 -12.61 1.07
N LEU A 159 -18.27 -13.37 2.11
CA LEU A 159 -19.50 -14.13 2.23
C LEU A 159 -20.31 -13.54 3.39
N TRP A 160 -21.51 -13.04 3.08
CA TRP A 160 -22.43 -12.42 4.02
C TRP A 160 -23.78 -13.09 4.04
N ASN A 161 -24.45 -13.05 5.19
CA ASN A 161 -25.88 -13.27 5.27
C ASN A 161 -26.57 -11.91 5.36
N ILE A 162 -27.31 -11.54 4.30
CA ILE A 162 -27.97 -10.24 4.20
C ILE A 162 -29.49 -10.40 4.22
N GLY A 163 -30.11 -9.84 5.26
CA GLY A 163 -31.56 -9.84 5.45
C GLY A 163 -32.09 -11.21 5.88
N ALA A 164 -32.52 -11.32 7.13
CA ALA A 164 -33.29 -12.48 7.58
C ALA A 164 -34.69 -12.51 6.91
N ILE A 165 -35.22 -13.73 6.77
CA ILE A 165 -36.51 -14.14 6.17
C ILE A 165 -37.68 -13.18 6.54
N PRO A 166 -38.64 -12.94 5.62
CA PRO A 166 -38.97 -13.76 4.45
C PRO A 166 -38.61 -13.20 3.07
N SER A 167 -37.96 -12.03 2.99
CA SER A 167 -37.68 -11.37 1.70
C SER A 167 -36.22 -10.89 1.52
N GLY A 168 -35.27 -11.38 2.33
CA GLY A 168 -33.86 -10.96 2.29
C GLY A 168 -33.05 -11.58 1.15
N PHE A 169 -31.88 -10.99 0.87
CA PHE A 169 -30.92 -11.49 -0.14
C PHE A 169 -30.31 -12.86 0.23
N GLY A 170 -30.37 -13.24 1.51
CA GLY A 170 -29.80 -14.50 2.00
C GLY A 170 -28.28 -14.48 1.94
N GLY A 171 -27.69 -15.60 1.53
CA GLY A 171 -26.24 -15.68 1.28
C GLY A 171 -25.84 -14.82 0.08
N VAL A 172 -24.95 -13.86 0.32
CA VAL A 172 -24.40 -12.93 -0.67
C VAL A 172 -22.90 -13.12 -0.73
N CYS A 173 -22.39 -13.40 -1.92
CA CYS A 173 -20.96 -13.42 -2.22
C CYS A 173 -20.58 -12.13 -2.94
N VAL A 174 -19.59 -11.42 -2.41
CA VAL A 174 -18.98 -10.24 -3.04
C VAL A 174 -17.53 -10.54 -3.34
N SER A 175 -17.17 -10.69 -4.62
CA SER A 175 -15.86 -11.14 -5.06
C SER A 175 -15.13 -10.09 -5.89
N GLY A 176 -13.83 -9.97 -5.67
CA GLY A 176 -12.97 -9.13 -6.50
C GLY A 176 -12.54 -9.88 -7.76
N GLU A 177 -12.72 -9.24 -8.92
CA GLU A 177 -12.19 -9.72 -10.20
C GLU A 177 -11.36 -8.63 -10.86
N ARG A 178 -10.58 -8.99 -11.89
CA ARG A 178 -9.79 -8.01 -12.65
C ARG A 178 -10.68 -6.88 -13.20
N ASP A 179 -11.82 -7.26 -13.78
CA ASP A 179 -12.64 -6.36 -14.57
C ASP A 179 -13.73 -5.67 -13.73
N GLY A 180 -13.87 -6.02 -12.46
CA GLY A 180 -14.87 -5.42 -11.58
C GLY A 180 -15.09 -6.17 -10.26
N LEU A 181 -16.14 -5.77 -9.56
CA LEU A 181 -16.59 -6.40 -8.32
C LEU A 181 -17.85 -7.23 -8.63
N GLY A 182 -17.75 -8.54 -8.49
CA GLY A 182 -18.87 -9.47 -8.65
C GLY A 182 -19.73 -9.52 -7.39
N ILE A 183 -21.05 -9.54 -7.56
CA ILE A 183 -22.03 -9.73 -6.48
C ILE A 183 -22.99 -10.83 -6.92
N ASP A 184 -22.98 -11.94 -6.18
CA ASP A 184 -23.87 -13.08 -6.40
C ASP A 184 -24.76 -13.29 -5.17
N ALA A 185 -26.07 -13.43 -5.38
CA ALA A 185 -27.03 -13.79 -4.35
C ALA A 185 -28.02 -14.81 -4.92
N GLY A 186 -27.68 -16.09 -4.75
CA GLY A 186 -28.42 -17.21 -5.34
C GLY A 186 -29.89 -17.28 -4.90
N ALA A 187 -30.22 -16.85 -3.68
CA ALA A 187 -31.60 -16.89 -3.17
C ALA A 187 -32.57 -16.01 -3.98
N VAL A 188 -32.06 -14.95 -4.61
CA VAL A 188 -32.84 -14.02 -5.45
C VAL A 188 -32.46 -14.10 -6.93
N GLY A 189 -31.61 -15.07 -7.31
CA GLY A 189 -31.12 -15.24 -8.68
C GLY A 189 -30.33 -14.03 -9.20
N MET A 190 -29.66 -13.29 -8.31
CA MET A 190 -28.89 -12.11 -8.68
C MET A 190 -27.44 -12.49 -8.95
N ASN A 191 -26.94 -12.09 -10.12
CA ASN A 191 -25.53 -12.10 -10.46
C ASN A 191 -25.22 -10.78 -11.20
N LEU A 192 -24.36 -9.96 -10.61
CA LEU A 192 -24.04 -8.62 -11.08
C LEU A 192 -22.53 -8.40 -11.07
N LEU A 193 -22.01 -7.75 -12.09
CA LEU A 193 -20.64 -7.25 -12.12
C LEU A 193 -20.67 -5.71 -12.11
N ILE A 194 -20.11 -5.09 -11.07
CA ILE A 194 -19.86 -3.65 -11.05
C ILE A 194 -18.52 -3.42 -11.75
N PRO A 195 -18.48 -2.75 -12.92
CA PRO A 195 -17.23 -2.64 -13.67
C PRO A 195 -16.18 -1.83 -12.92
N ARG A 196 -14.93 -2.26 -12.98
CA ARG A 196 -13.78 -1.58 -12.35
C ARG A 196 -13.70 -0.11 -12.76
N THR A 197 -13.99 0.22 -14.02
CA THR A 197 -13.98 1.61 -14.51
C THR A 197 -14.96 2.51 -13.78
N HIS A 198 -16.12 1.99 -13.36
CA HIS A 198 -17.11 2.76 -12.58
C HIS A 198 -16.65 2.94 -11.14
N LEU A 199 -15.97 1.93 -10.59
CA LEU A 199 -15.39 1.98 -9.25
C LEU A 199 -14.23 2.99 -9.18
N ASP A 200 -13.31 2.95 -10.15
CA ASP A 200 -12.16 3.85 -10.25
C ASP A 200 -12.58 5.30 -10.51
N ALA A 201 -13.65 5.51 -11.29
CA ALA A 201 -14.22 6.84 -11.54
C ALA A 201 -15.07 7.37 -10.38
N GLY A 202 -15.32 6.57 -9.34
CA GLY A 202 -16.14 6.96 -8.19
C GLY A 202 -17.63 7.11 -8.51
N LEU A 203 -18.11 6.55 -9.63
CA LEU A 203 -19.52 6.60 -10.01
C LEU A 203 -20.39 5.68 -9.15
N VAL A 204 -19.77 4.62 -8.61
CA VAL A 204 -20.41 3.68 -7.68
C VAL A 204 -19.62 3.67 -6.39
N ASN A 205 -20.31 3.86 -5.27
CA ASN A 205 -19.76 3.64 -3.94
C ASN A 205 -20.21 2.26 -3.44
N VAL A 206 -19.27 1.34 -3.24
CA VAL A 206 -19.59 -0.03 -2.80
C VAL A 206 -20.33 -0.05 -1.46
N THR A 207 -20.05 0.89 -0.56
CA THR A 207 -20.76 0.97 0.73
C THR A 207 -22.24 1.22 0.54
N ASP A 208 -22.60 2.09 -0.40
CA ASP A 208 -24.01 2.42 -0.68
C ASP A 208 -24.71 1.27 -1.39
N VAL A 209 -23.98 0.49 -2.19
CA VAL A 209 -24.49 -0.77 -2.78
C VAL A 209 -24.86 -1.76 -1.67
N ILE A 210 -23.93 -2.04 -0.74
CA ILE A 210 -24.17 -3.01 0.34
C ILE A 210 -25.27 -2.52 1.29
N ALA A 211 -25.30 -1.23 1.63
CA ALA A 211 -26.38 -0.64 2.43
C ALA A 211 -27.75 -0.75 1.73
N GLY A 212 -27.79 -0.65 0.41
CA GLY A 212 -29.01 -0.77 -0.40
C GLY A 212 -29.61 -2.16 -0.37
N MET A 213 -28.81 -3.19 -0.07
CA MET A 213 -29.25 -4.57 0.10
C MET A 213 -29.89 -4.83 1.48
N THR A 214 -29.76 -3.89 2.43
CA THR A 214 -30.32 -3.98 3.79
C THR A 214 -30.94 -2.65 4.23
N PRO A 215 -31.95 -2.15 3.48
CA PRO A 215 -32.44 -0.79 3.65
C PRO A 215 -33.03 -0.57 5.05
N GLY A 216 -32.57 0.50 5.72
CA GLY A 216 -33.07 0.89 7.05
C GLY A 216 -32.50 0.07 8.21
N HIS A 217 -31.56 -0.85 7.96
CA HIS A 217 -30.90 -1.62 9.00
C HIS A 217 -29.55 -1.02 9.44
N LEU A 218 -29.19 -1.29 10.70
CA LEU A 218 -27.82 -1.15 11.17
C LEU A 218 -26.92 -2.15 10.43
N LEU A 219 -25.59 -2.02 10.60
CA LEU A 219 -24.63 -2.91 9.97
C LEU A 219 -24.82 -4.39 10.34
N SER A 220 -25.51 -4.69 11.45
CA SER A 220 -25.93 -6.06 11.80
C SER A 220 -26.85 -6.71 10.76
N GLY A 221 -27.41 -5.95 9.82
CA GLY A 221 -28.12 -6.50 8.66
C GLY A 221 -27.21 -7.09 7.57
N VAL A 222 -25.89 -6.98 7.72
CA VAL A 222 -24.83 -7.55 6.86
C VAL A 222 -23.98 -8.49 7.72
N GLU A 223 -24.53 -9.65 8.05
CA GLU A 223 -23.89 -10.56 9.00
C GLU A 223 -22.69 -11.25 8.34
N HIS A 224 -21.53 -11.20 9.00
CA HIS A 224 -20.35 -11.94 8.56
C HIS A 224 -20.64 -13.45 8.59
N PHE A 225 -20.43 -14.10 7.44
CA PHE A 225 -20.48 -15.56 7.33
C PHE A 225 -19.07 -16.13 7.21
N ASP A 226 -18.32 -15.71 6.19
CA ASP A 226 -16.95 -16.16 5.95
C ASP A 226 -16.22 -15.22 4.95
N VAL A 227 -14.94 -15.48 4.70
CA VAL A 227 -14.16 -14.86 3.63
C VAL A 227 -13.34 -15.91 2.87
N GLU A 228 -13.15 -15.70 1.57
CA GLU A 228 -12.31 -16.58 0.75
C GLU A 228 -10.97 -15.90 0.42
N GLY A 229 -9.87 -16.65 0.61
CA GLY A 229 -8.53 -16.29 0.16
C GLY A 229 -7.81 -15.19 0.94
N PHE A 230 -8.48 -14.49 1.85
CA PHE A 230 -7.89 -13.51 2.76
C PHE A 230 -7.23 -14.20 3.96
N ASP A 231 -6.00 -13.80 4.31
CA ASP A 231 -5.37 -14.18 5.59
C ASP A 231 -5.69 -13.18 6.71
N SER A 232 -5.92 -11.92 6.35
CA SER A 232 -6.36 -10.87 7.26
C SER A 232 -7.25 -9.89 6.49
N CYS A 233 -8.38 -9.51 7.09
CA CYS A 233 -9.23 -8.41 6.63
C CYS A 233 -10.23 -7.98 7.72
N PRO A 234 -10.77 -6.76 7.71
CA PRO A 234 -11.88 -6.38 8.58
C PRO A 234 -13.14 -7.20 8.25
N VAL A 235 -13.95 -7.50 9.25
CA VAL A 235 -15.21 -8.23 9.06
C VAL A 235 -16.37 -7.48 9.67
N THR A 236 -17.57 -7.68 9.13
CA THR A 236 -18.80 -7.19 9.77
C THR A 236 -19.12 -8.04 11.02
N PRO A 237 -20.08 -7.62 11.86
CA PRO A 237 -20.49 -8.44 12.99
C PRO A 237 -21.07 -9.76 12.53
N GLY A 238 -20.64 -10.86 13.14
CA GLY A 238 -21.34 -12.14 13.07
C GLY A 238 -22.47 -12.22 14.12
N TYR A 239 -23.25 -13.30 14.09
CA TYR A 239 -24.36 -13.54 15.03
C TYR A 239 -23.94 -13.47 16.51
N ASP A 240 -22.82 -14.13 16.86
CA ASP A 240 -22.25 -14.13 18.23
C ASP A 240 -21.22 -13.00 18.46
N GLY A 241 -21.11 -12.06 17.51
CA GLY A 241 -20.09 -11.02 17.51
C GLY A 241 -20.47 -9.73 18.28
N PRO A 242 -19.54 -8.76 18.35
CA PRO A 242 -19.82 -7.42 18.84
C PRO A 242 -21.04 -6.82 18.15
N GLN A 243 -21.96 -6.22 18.92
CA GLN A 243 -23.18 -5.67 18.33
C GLN A 243 -22.90 -4.43 17.47
N ALA A 244 -23.58 -4.34 16.33
CA ALA A 244 -23.56 -3.14 15.51
C ALA A 244 -24.13 -1.94 16.28
N THR A 245 -23.56 -0.77 16.05
CA THR A 245 -23.98 0.50 16.66
C THR A 245 -24.14 1.58 15.57
N GLY A 246 -24.47 2.81 15.97
CA GLY A 246 -24.65 3.92 15.05
C GLY A 246 -26.05 3.98 14.45
N VAL A 247 -26.15 4.45 13.21
CA VAL A 247 -27.42 4.67 12.52
C VAL A 247 -27.47 3.91 11.19
N PRO A 248 -28.67 3.53 10.70
CA PRO A 248 -28.80 2.97 9.36
C PRO A 248 -28.26 3.91 8.29
N ARG A 249 -27.67 3.33 7.24
CA ARG A 249 -27.16 4.09 6.09
C ARG A 249 -28.14 3.99 4.92
N PRO A 250 -28.47 5.10 4.24
CA PRO A 250 -29.17 5.03 2.97
C PRO A 250 -28.26 4.38 1.93
N GLY A 251 -28.79 3.44 1.16
CA GLY A 251 -28.08 2.82 0.04
C GLY A 251 -28.68 3.16 -1.31
N ILE A 252 -28.11 2.58 -2.35
CA ILE A 252 -28.68 2.62 -3.70
C ILE A 252 -29.41 1.32 -4.01
N THR A 253 -30.54 1.44 -4.70
CA THR A 253 -31.32 0.27 -5.14
C THR A 253 -30.58 -0.46 -6.26
N LEU A 254 -30.93 -1.73 -6.48
CA LEU A 254 -30.37 -2.51 -7.59
C LEU A 254 -30.67 -1.89 -8.96
N ASP A 255 -31.83 -1.27 -9.13
CA ASP A 255 -32.22 -0.64 -10.40
C ASP A 255 -31.44 0.65 -10.66
N GLU A 256 -31.20 1.46 -9.62
CA GLU A 256 -30.30 2.60 -9.71
C GLU A 256 -28.87 2.16 -10.03
N LEU A 257 -28.37 1.12 -9.37
CA LEU A 257 -27.05 0.56 -9.64
C LEU A 257 -26.93 0.08 -11.10
N ARG A 258 -27.92 -0.65 -11.61
CA ARG A 258 -27.96 -1.08 -13.02
C ARG A 258 -27.98 0.11 -13.97
N ALA A 259 -28.74 1.15 -13.66
CA ALA A 259 -28.77 2.36 -14.46
C ALA A 259 -27.40 3.06 -14.50
N ILE A 260 -26.69 3.12 -13.37
CA ILE A 260 -25.33 3.67 -13.30
C ILE A 260 -24.36 2.81 -14.13
N ILE A 261 -24.42 1.48 -14.03
CA ILE A 261 -23.53 0.58 -14.79
C ILE A 261 -23.74 0.68 -16.31
N MET A 262 -24.93 1.09 -16.75
CA MET A 262 -25.22 1.35 -18.17
C MET A 262 -24.64 2.68 -18.68
N THR A 263 -24.12 3.53 -17.80
CA THR A 263 -23.53 4.81 -18.20
C THR A 263 -22.13 4.63 -18.79
N GLU A 264 -21.76 5.48 -19.74
CA GLU A 264 -20.42 5.49 -20.29
C GLU A 264 -19.47 6.22 -19.33
N VAL A 265 -18.34 5.59 -18.99
CA VAL A 265 -17.29 6.22 -18.19
C VAL A 265 -16.32 6.95 -19.12
N PRO A 266 -16.16 8.28 -18.98
CA PRO A 266 -15.18 9.01 -19.78
C PRO A 266 -13.77 8.48 -19.54
N PRO A 267 -12.91 8.38 -20.58
CA PRO A 267 -11.53 7.95 -20.39
C PRO A 267 -10.78 8.95 -19.50
N ALA A 268 -10.07 8.43 -18.49
CA ALA A 268 -9.17 9.25 -17.68
C ALA A 268 -8.07 9.85 -18.58
N THR A 269 -7.89 11.17 -18.54
CA THR A 269 -6.77 11.83 -19.23
C THR A 269 -5.61 11.91 -18.24
N PRO A 270 -4.49 11.18 -18.45
CA PRO A 270 -3.34 11.25 -17.57
C PRO A 270 -2.75 12.67 -17.61
N ALA A 271 -2.28 13.16 -16.46
CA ALA A 271 -1.55 14.42 -16.44
C ALA A 271 -0.25 14.27 -17.24
N PRO A 272 0.21 15.32 -17.94
CA PRO A 272 1.51 15.30 -18.58
C PRO A 272 2.61 15.09 -17.53
N LEU A 273 3.61 14.28 -17.87
CA LEU A 273 4.83 14.17 -17.08
C LEU A 273 5.47 15.55 -16.97
N SER A 274 5.88 15.93 -15.77
CA SER A 274 6.73 17.11 -15.61
C SER A 274 8.09 16.80 -16.24
N PRO A 275 8.61 17.64 -17.15
CA PRO A 275 9.90 17.39 -17.74
C PRO A 275 10.99 17.41 -16.65
N LEU A 276 11.98 16.53 -16.80
CA LEU A 276 13.19 16.58 -15.99
C LEU A 276 13.81 17.97 -16.04
N GLY A 277 14.25 18.44 -14.88
CA GLY A 277 15.12 19.60 -14.82
C GLY A 277 16.47 19.31 -15.48
N THR A 278 17.15 20.36 -15.93
CA THR A 278 18.47 20.26 -16.55
C THR A 278 19.57 20.94 -15.71
N MET A 279 19.18 21.64 -14.65
CA MET A 279 20.10 22.34 -13.78
C MET A 279 20.70 21.37 -12.75
N PRO A 280 22.02 21.39 -12.52
CA PRO A 280 22.62 20.58 -11.47
C PRO A 280 22.16 21.05 -10.08
N PRO A 281 22.05 20.14 -9.09
CA PRO A 281 21.72 20.52 -7.73
C PRO A 281 22.83 21.39 -7.11
N GLN A 282 22.43 22.37 -6.31
CA GLN A 282 23.39 23.19 -5.55
C GLN A 282 23.77 22.47 -4.26
N ILE A 283 24.90 21.77 -4.29
CA ILE A 283 25.45 21.05 -3.14
C ILE A 283 25.95 22.06 -2.09
N ALA A 284 25.40 21.96 -0.88
CA ALA A 284 25.78 22.79 0.26
C ALA A 284 26.96 22.17 1.02
N LEU A 285 27.02 20.84 1.12
CA LEU A 285 28.07 20.09 1.80
C LEU A 285 28.65 19.02 0.86
N THR A 286 29.97 18.96 0.73
CA THR A 286 30.62 17.81 0.08
C THR A 286 30.35 16.53 0.87
N ILE A 287 30.51 15.34 0.24
CA ILE A 287 30.31 14.06 0.92
C ILE A 287 31.11 13.96 2.23
N PRO A 288 32.43 14.28 2.29
CA PRO A 288 33.16 14.24 3.55
C PRO A 288 32.60 15.21 4.60
N GLN A 289 32.24 16.44 4.22
CA GLN A 289 31.65 17.42 5.14
C GLN A 289 30.29 16.97 5.69
N ALA A 290 29.45 16.37 4.84
CA ALA A 290 28.17 15.82 5.26
C ALA A 290 28.38 14.66 6.25
N ILE A 291 29.33 13.76 5.97
CA ILE A 291 29.69 12.67 6.88
C ILE A 291 30.18 13.21 8.24
N ASP A 292 31.05 14.21 8.25
CA ASP A 292 31.56 14.80 9.49
C ASP A 292 30.44 15.48 10.28
N ALA A 293 29.52 16.19 9.62
CA ALA A 293 28.36 16.81 10.25
C ALA A 293 27.41 15.76 10.86
N ILE A 294 27.16 14.65 10.15
CA ILE A 294 26.35 13.53 10.65
C ILE A 294 27.00 12.91 11.88
N VAL A 295 28.32 12.66 11.82
CA VAL A 295 29.07 12.06 12.95
C VAL A 295 29.01 12.97 14.16
N ASP A 296 29.21 14.27 13.99
CA ASP A 296 29.12 15.25 15.08
C ASP A 296 27.72 15.28 15.69
N ALA A 297 26.67 15.33 14.86
CA ALA A 297 25.29 15.32 15.33
C ALA A 297 24.93 14.03 16.06
N VAL A 298 25.32 12.86 15.54
CA VAL A 298 25.09 11.56 16.18
C VAL A 298 25.85 11.45 17.50
N THR A 299 27.11 11.88 17.55
CA THR A 299 27.97 11.81 18.74
C THR A 299 27.40 12.63 19.90
N HIS A 300 26.76 13.76 19.59
CA HIS A 300 26.17 14.67 20.57
C HIS A 300 24.64 14.54 20.67
N GLU A 301 24.05 13.51 20.07
CA GLU A 301 22.60 13.26 20.03
C GLU A 301 21.78 14.51 19.62
N ARG A 302 22.28 15.28 18.65
CA ARG A 302 21.58 16.45 18.09
C ARG A 302 20.54 15.98 17.08
N PHE A 303 19.27 16.02 17.46
CA PHE A 303 18.15 15.66 16.58
C PHE A 303 17.77 16.85 15.71
N GLU A 304 18.22 16.82 14.47
CA GLU A 304 18.08 17.90 13.50
C GLU A 304 18.01 17.37 12.07
N THR A 305 17.63 18.24 11.13
CA THR A 305 17.74 17.96 9.70
C THR A 305 18.92 18.73 9.13
N ILE A 306 19.93 18.01 8.66
CA ILE A 306 21.08 18.58 7.97
C ILE A 306 20.74 18.72 6.48
N GLN A 307 20.73 19.97 6.01
CA GLN A 307 20.54 20.28 4.60
C GLN A 307 21.88 20.17 3.86
N VAL A 308 22.02 19.11 3.05
CA VAL A 308 23.27 18.82 2.31
C VAL A 308 23.24 19.33 0.87
N SER A 309 22.04 19.61 0.34
CA SER A 309 21.82 20.47 -0.83
C SER A 309 20.95 21.67 -0.46
N LYS A 310 20.98 22.72 -1.27
CA LYS A 310 20.04 23.84 -1.12
C LYS A 310 18.64 23.45 -1.61
N SER A 311 17.64 24.20 -1.14
CA SER A 311 16.26 24.02 -1.52
C SER A 311 16.02 24.08 -3.03
N PRO A 312 15.03 23.32 -3.53
CA PRO A 312 14.81 23.10 -4.94
C PRO A 312 14.62 24.42 -5.70
N GLN A 313 15.38 24.57 -6.77
CA GLN A 313 15.12 25.56 -7.80
C GLN A 313 14.32 24.90 -8.91
N VAL A 314 13.40 25.64 -9.55
CA VAL A 314 12.65 25.13 -10.70
C VAL A 314 13.65 24.69 -11.78
N GLY A 315 13.51 23.45 -12.26
CA GLY A 315 14.37 22.90 -13.30
C GLY A 315 15.66 22.22 -12.81
N VAL A 316 15.76 21.87 -11.52
CA VAL A 316 16.83 20.97 -11.02
C VAL A 316 16.62 19.55 -11.52
N ASP A 317 17.70 18.92 -11.98
CA ASP A 317 17.75 17.53 -12.40
C ASP A 317 17.66 16.59 -11.18
N SER A 318 16.51 15.94 -11.01
CA SER A 318 16.24 15.02 -9.92
C SER A 318 17.15 13.79 -9.94
N LEU A 319 17.67 13.38 -11.09
CA LEU A 319 18.60 12.26 -11.19
C LEU A 319 19.95 12.61 -10.57
N GLN A 320 20.45 13.83 -10.81
CA GLN A 320 21.68 14.29 -10.17
C GLN A 320 21.52 14.47 -8.65
N VAL A 321 20.33 14.85 -8.18
CA VAL A 321 19.99 14.85 -6.73
C VAL A 321 20.09 13.43 -6.17
N ILE A 322 19.51 12.44 -6.86
CA ILE A 322 19.60 11.03 -6.46
C ILE A 322 21.05 10.53 -6.49
N ASP A 323 21.84 10.89 -7.50
CA ASP A 323 23.24 10.46 -7.61
C ASP A 323 24.07 10.97 -6.44
N TYR A 324 23.88 12.23 -6.02
CA TYR A 324 24.52 12.76 -4.82
C TYR A 324 24.04 12.03 -3.55
N ALA A 325 22.74 11.81 -3.40
CA ALA A 325 22.19 11.06 -2.25
C ALA A 325 22.76 9.63 -2.19
N ARG A 326 22.93 8.97 -3.33
CA ARG A 326 23.54 7.64 -3.45
C ARG A 326 24.98 7.65 -3.01
N GLN A 327 25.80 8.57 -3.52
CA GLN A 327 27.21 8.69 -3.12
C GLN A 327 27.36 8.93 -1.61
N LEU A 328 26.47 9.72 -1.01
CA LEU A 328 26.43 9.92 0.44
C LEU A 328 26.08 8.62 1.18
N CYS A 329 25.08 7.88 0.69
CA CYS A 329 24.69 6.59 1.27
C CYS A 329 25.77 5.52 1.12
N ASP A 330 26.52 5.51 0.02
CA ASP A 330 27.65 4.61 -0.19
C ASP A 330 28.76 4.90 0.84
N ALA A 331 29.10 6.18 1.04
CA ALA A 331 30.05 6.60 2.07
C ALA A 331 29.59 6.26 3.50
N LEU A 332 28.28 6.39 3.79
CA LEU A 332 27.70 5.94 5.06
C LEU A 332 27.76 4.42 5.21
N THR A 333 27.51 3.68 4.12
CA THR A 333 27.58 2.22 4.10
C THR A 333 28.98 1.72 4.40
N ASP A 334 30.00 2.34 3.79
CA ASP A 334 31.41 2.00 4.03
C ASP A 334 31.82 2.25 5.48
N ARG A 335 31.24 3.28 6.13
CA ARG A 335 31.60 3.70 7.49
C ARG A 335 30.80 3.00 8.60
N PHE A 336 29.51 2.74 8.38
CA PHE A 336 28.57 2.31 9.42
C PHE A 336 27.88 0.97 9.10
N GLY A 337 28.10 0.43 7.91
CA GLY A 337 27.45 -0.80 7.46
C GLY A 337 26.16 -0.55 6.69
N PHE A 338 25.56 -1.65 6.23
CA PHE A 338 24.40 -1.61 5.32
C PHE A 338 23.16 -0.96 5.97
N PRO A 339 22.39 -0.14 5.23
CA PRO A 339 21.20 0.52 5.76
C PRO A 339 20.15 -0.50 6.24
N ILE A 340 19.53 -0.20 7.38
CA ILE A 340 18.48 -1.04 7.96
C ILE A 340 17.18 -0.96 7.14
N GLY A 341 16.94 0.18 6.48
CA GLY A 341 15.75 0.46 5.69
C GLY A 341 16.09 1.24 4.42
N LEU A 342 15.34 1.00 3.35
CA LEU A 342 15.56 1.66 2.08
C LEU A 342 14.29 1.73 1.21
N ALA A 343 14.22 2.75 0.36
CA ALA A 343 13.22 2.86 -0.68
C ALA A 343 13.77 3.50 -1.96
N ALA A 344 13.20 3.14 -3.10
CA ALA A 344 13.40 3.82 -4.38
C ALA A 344 12.14 3.70 -5.24
N SER A 345 11.81 4.73 -6.00
CA SER A 345 10.58 4.81 -6.79
C SER A 345 10.82 5.34 -8.19
N SER A 346 9.99 4.92 -9.14
CA SER A 346 10.03 5.43 -10.52
C SER A 346 9.68 6.90 -10.60
N ASP A 347 9.09 7.51 -9.56
CA ASP A 347 8.85 8.97 -9.50
C ASP A 347 9.99 9.75 -8.83
N HIS A 348 11.22 9.23 -8.93
CA HIS A 348 12.43 9.80 -8.37
C HIS A 348 12.49 9.87 -6.84
N HIS A 349 11.63 9.18 -6.10
CA HIS A 349 11.83 9.06 -4.65
C HIS A 349 13.01 8.12 -4.34
N PHE A 350 13.87 8.54 -3.42
CA PHE A 350 15.02 7.79 -2.91
C PHE A 350 15.14 8.00 -1.39
N MET A 351 15.33 6.91 -0.66
CA MET A 351 15.56 6.95 0.79
C MET A 351 16.45 5.79 1.24
N ARG A 352 17.29 6.06 2.26
CA ARG A 352 18.04 5.09 3.05
C ARG A 352 18.01 5.47 4.53
N ILE A 353 17.91 4.49 5.43
CA ILE A 353 17.96 4.67 6.88
C ILE A 353 19.11 3.84 7.43
N PHE A 354 19.96 4.49 8.21
CA PHE A 354 21.07 3.89 8.94
C PHE A 354 20.78 3.95 10.43
N GLN A 355 21.19 2.90 11.14
CA GLN A 355 21.26 2.92 12.60
C GLN A 355 22.70 3.13 13.01
N ILE A 356 22.98 4.22 13.72
CA ILE A 356 24.31 4.53 14.24
C ILE A 356 24.19 4.66 15.76
N GLY A 357 24.52 3.57 16.47
CA GLY A 357 24.22 3.44 17.90
C GLY A 357 22.71 3.45 18.16
N GLY A 358 22.24 4.35 19.03
CA GLY A 358 20.81 4.55 19.32
C GLY A 358 20.11 5.57 18.40
N VAL A 359 20.84 6.16 17.45
CA VAL A 359 20.36 7.26 16.60
C VAL A 359 20.03 6.73 15.20
N GLY A 360 18.90 7.15 14.66
CA GLY A 360 18.53 6.92 13.27
C GLY A 360 19.03 8.07 12.39
N VAL A 361 19.58 7.72 11.24
CA VAL A 361 20.00 8.68 10.20
C VAL A 361 19.31 8.32 8.90
N GLN A 362 18.38 9.17 8.45
CA GLN A 362 17.67 9.00 7.20
C GLN A 362 18.18 9.97 6.15
N VAL A 363 18.72 9.45 5.06
CA VAL A 363 19.01 10.21 3.85
C VAL A 363 17.81 10.09 2.92
N THR A 364 17.23 11.20 2.52
CA THR A 364 16.05 11.25 1.64
C THR A 364 16.16 12.41 0.66
N ASN A 365 15.51 12.30 -0.49
CA ASN A 365 15.49 13.35 -1.51
C ASN A 365 14.13 14.06 -1.65
N ALA A 366 13.45 14.29 -0.53
CA ALA A 366 12.13 14.93 -0.54
C ALA A 366 12.18 16.30 -1.24
N ARG A 367 11.31 16.53 -2.24
CA ARG A 367 11.19 17.80 -2.99
C ARG A 367 12.45 18.19 -3.77
N ASP A 368 13.14 17.25 -4.40
CA ASP A 368 14.32 17.52 -5.24
C ASP A 368 15.50 18.18 -4.47
N GLU A 369 15.53 18.04 -3.13
CA GLU A 369 16.67 18.36 -2.27
C GLU A 369 17.09 17.11 -1.50
N VAL A 370 18.39 16.93 -1.25
CA VAL A 370 18.89 15.89 -0.35
C VAL A 370 18.94 16.45 1.07
N ALA A 371 18.20 15.79 1.95
CA ALA A 371 18.15 16.08 3.37
C ALA A 371 18.60 14.85 4.17
N VAL A 372 19.31 15.10 5.26
CA VAL A 372 19.68 14.08 6.24
C VAL A 372 18.94 14.36 7.54
N VAL A 373 17.95 13.53 7.85
CA VAL A 373 17.18 13.63 9.08
C VAL A 373 17.85 12.77 10.14
N ILE A 374 18.22 13.39 11.26
CA ILE A 374 18.82 12.73 12.42
C ILE A 374 17.84 12.80 13.57
N ASN A 375 17.43 11.66 14.10
CA ASN A 375 16.48 11.59 15.20
C ASN A 375 16.65 10.28 15.99
N GLN A 376 15.86 10.11 17.03
CA GLN A 376 15.67 8.80 17.64
C GLN A 376 15.25 7.79 16.58
N LEU A 377 15.85 6.59 16.62
CA LEU A 377 15.58 5.54 15.64
C LEU A 377 14.08 5.22 15.57
N ASP A 378 13.42 5.09 16.72
CA ASP A 378 12.00 4.78 16.81
C ASP A 378 11.12 5.80 16.08
N THR A 379 11.40 7.09 16.26
CA THR A 379 10.70 8.18 15.59
C THR A 379 10.83 8.07 14.06
N ILE A 380 12.05 7.90 13.55
CA ILE A 380 12.29 7.76 12.10
C ILE A 380 11.54 6.55 11.52
N LEU A 381 11.60 5.41 12.21
CA LEU A 381 10.96 4.19 11.73
C LEU A 381 9.44 4.32 11.75
N ARG A 382 8.88 4.88 12.83
CA ARG A 382 7.43 5.11 12.93
C ARG A 382 6.95 6.09 11.87
N GLU A 383 7.62 7.22 11.64
CA GLU A 383 7.21 8.17 10.60
C GLU A 383 7.36 7.64 9.18
N THR A 384 8.23 6.65 8.97
CA THR A 384 8.49 6.07 7.64
C THR A 384 7.59 4.87 7.32
N TYR A 385 7.25 4.07 8.33
CA TYR A 385 6.59 2.77 8.16
C TYR A 385 5.21 2.67 8.84
N CYS A 386 4.81 3.63 9.68
CA CYS A 386 3.45 3.75 10.27
C CYS A 386 2.73 4.98 9.71
#